data_AF-A0A328EHP4-F1
#
_entry.id   AF-A0A328EHP4-F1
#
_cell.length_a   1.000
_cell.length_b   1.000
_cell.length_c   1.000
_cell.angle_alpha   90.00
_cell.angle_beta   90.00
_cell.angle_gamma   90.00
#
_symmetry.space_group_name_H-M   'P 1'
#
loop_
_entity.id
_entity.type
_entity.pdbx_description
1 polymer ?
#
loop_
_entity_poly.entity_id
_entity_poly.type
_entity_poly.pdbx_seq_one_letter_code
_entity_poly.pdbx_strand_id
1 'polypeptide(L)' 'MVNKILKILLQIFSIVIILVVLYILSVFFFPDFSDKYGDSDINAKIRNIKNMAFSISSPDGSLNFPF' A
#
# COMPACT_ATOMS: atom_id res chain seq x y z
N MET A 1 27.03 -14.05 17.40
CA MET A 1 25.82 -13.43 17.98
C MET A 1 25.16 -12.45 17.02
N VAL A 2 25.90 -11.49 16.45
CA VAL A 2 25.42 -10.46 15.51
C VAL A 2 24.61 -11.03 14.33
N ASN A 3 25.08 -12.13 13.72
CA ASN A 3 24.41 -12.74 12.57
C ASN A 3 23.03 -13.35 12.90
N LYS A 4 22.76 -13.71 14.17
CA LYS A 4 21.43 -14.19 14.61
C LYS A 4 20.46 -13.02 14.80
N ILE A 5 20.92 -11.92 15.39
CA ILE A 5 20.12 -10.70 15.59
C ILE A 5 19.72 -10.11 14.24
N LEU A 6 20.66 -10.03 13.29
CA LEU A 6 20.39 -9.54 11.93
C LEU A 6 19.30 -10.37 11.23
N LYS A 7 19.35 -11.71 11.34
CA LYS A 7 18.32 -12.59 10.76
C LYS A 7 16.93 -12.36 11.37
N ILE A 8 16.86 -12.21 12.69
CA ILE A 8 15.59 -11.94 13.39
C ILE A 8 15.02 -10.58 12.96
N LEU A 9 15.87 -9.55 12.88
CA LEU A 9 15.46 -8.22 12.45
C LEU A 9 14.94 -8.23 11.00
N LEU A 10 15.59 -8.99 10.12
CA LEU A 10 15.15 -9.17 8.74
C LEU A 10 13.79 -9.88 8.65
N GLN A 11 13.56 -10.90 9.50
CA GLN A 11 12.28 -11.60 9.58
C GLN A 11 11.15 -10.69 10.07
N ILE A 12 11.38 -9.91 11.14
CA ILE A 12 10.40 -8.96 11.66
C ILE A 12 10.07 -7.92 10.60
N PHE A 13 11.09 -7.37 9.94
CA PHE A 13 10.90 -6.39 8.88
C PHE A 13 10.08 -6.96 7.70
N SER A 14 10.35 -8.22 7.31
CA SER A 14 9.57 -8.89 6.27
C SER A 14 8.10 -9.07 6.66
N ILE A 15 7.81 -9.43 7.92
CA ILE A 15 6.44 -9.55 8.43
C ILE A 15 5.74 -8.20 8.39
N VAL A 16 6.41 -7.13 8.82
CA VAL A 16 5.86 -5.76 8.79
C VAL A 16 5.51 -5.35 7.35
N ILE A 17 6.37 -5.63 6.37
CA ILE A 17 6.08 -5.35 4.96
C ILE A 17 4.82 -6.08 4.50
N ILE A 18 4.69 -7.37 4.84
CA ILE A 18 3.51 -8.17 4.45
C ILE A 18 2.24 -7.54 5.04
N LEU A 19 2.27 -7.14 6.32
CA LEU A 19 1.13 -6.48 6.98
C LEU A 19 0.77 -5.15 6.31
N VAL A 20 1.77 -4.35 5.93
CA VAL A 20 1.55 -3.08 5.21
C VAL A 20 0.91 -3.34 3.84
N VAL A 21 1.38 -4.34 3.09
CA VAL A 21 0.80 -4.70 1.79
C VAL A 21 -0.66 -5.14 1.95
N LEU A 22 -0.96 -5.98 2.95
CA LEU A 22 -2.33 -6.40 3.23
C LEU A 22 -3.24 -5.23 3.60
N TYR A 23 -2.73 -4.25 4.35
CA TYR A 23 -3.46 -3.03 4.68
C TYR A 23 -3.76 -2.19 3.43
N ILE A 24 -2.78 -1.97 2.55
CA ILE A 24 -3.00 -1.21 1.30
C ILE A 24 -4.05 -1.91 0.42
N LEU A 25 -3.97 -3.23 0.31
CA LEU A 25 -4.97 -4.03 -0.42
C LEU A 25 -6.36 -3.90 0.20
N SER A 26 -6.48 -3.89 1.53
CA SER A 26 -7.78 -3.72 2.17
C SER A 26 -8.39 -2.35 1.88
N VAL A 27 -7.60 -1.28 1.89
CA VAL A 27 -8.05 0.06 1.50
C VAL A 27 -8.48 0.11 0.03
N PHE A 28 -7.84 -0.67 -0.85
CA PHE A 28 -8.12 -0.66 -2.28
C PHE A 28 -9.39 -1.44 -2.66
N PHE A 29 -9.62 -2.59 -2.04
CA PHE A 29 -10.68 -3.54 -2.38
C PHE A 29 -11.88 -3.49 -1.42
N PHE A 30 -11.67 -3.04 -0.17
CA PHE A 30 -12.69 -3.00 0.88
C PHE A 30 -12.72 -1.62 1.57
N PRO A 31 -12.99 -0.52 0.84
CA PRO A 31 -12.91 0.84 1.35
C PRO A 31 -13.83 1.10 2.56
N ASP A 32 -15.05 0.52 2.56
CA ASP A 32 -15.99 0.70 3.68
C ASP A 32 -15.48 0.07 4.98
N PHE A 33 -14.80 -1.08 4.88
CA PHE A 33 -14.17 -1.72 6.05
C PHE A 33 -12.93 -0.96 6.49
N SER A 34 -12.09 -0.51 5.55
CA SER A 34 -10.91 0.27 5.91
C SER A 34 -11.29 1.59 6.56
N ASP A 35 -12.34 2.27 6.09
CA ASP A 35 -12.77 3.56 6.64
C ASP A 35 -13.47 3.40 8.00
N LYS A 36 -14.08 2.23 8.25
CA LYS A 36 -14.71 1.92 9.54
C LYS A 36 -13.72 1.55 10.65
N TYR A 37 -12.63 0.85 10.31
CA TYR A 37 -11.71 0.27 11.30
C TYR A 37 -10.28 0.83 11.24
N GLY A 38 -9.92 1.51 10.15
CA GLY A 38 -8.60 2.09 9.92
C GLY A 38 -8.59 3.60 10.11
N ASP A 39 -7.45 4.21 9.81
CA ASP A 39 -7.26 5.65 9.91
C ASP A 39 -7.74 6.34 8.63
N SER A 40 -8.70 7.26 8.77
CA SER A 40 -9.34 7.94 7.63
C SER A 40 -8.35 8.75 6.79
N ASP A 41 -7.37 9.39 7.42
CA ASP A 41 -6.40 10.24 6.74
C ASP A 41 -5.40 9.39 5.96
N ILE A 42 -4.95 8.28 6.53
CA ILE A 42 -4.07 7.32 5.86
C ILE A 42 -4.81 6.66 4.67
N ASN A 43 -6.07 6.25 4.86
CA ASN A 43 -6.85 5.63 3.78
C ASN A 43 -7.09 6.59 2.62
N ALA A 44 -7.41 7.86 2.92
CA ALA A 44 -7.55 8.89 1.90
C ALA A 44 -6.26 9.08 1.10
N LYS A 45 -5.10 9.13 1.77
CA LYS A 45 -3.79 9.22 1.10
C LYS A 45 -3.51 8.01 0.21
N ILE A 46 -3.77 6.80 0.71
CA ILE A 46 -3.60 5.55 -0.05
C ILE A 46 -4.50 5.53 -1.29
N ARG A 47 -5.77 5.94 -1.17
CA ARG A 47 -6.69 6.07 -2.31
C ARG A 47 -6.29 7.16 -3.30
N ASN A 48 -5.75 8.28 -2.82
CA ASN A 48 -5.25 9.33 -3.70
C ASN A 48 -4.04 8.85 -4.53
N ILE A 49 -3.14 8.09 -3.92
CA ILE A 49 -2.01 7.45 -4.64
C ILE A 49 -2.54 6.45 -5.68
N LYS A 50 -3.53 5.63 -5.31
CA LYS A 50 -4.22 4.74 -6.25
C LYS A 50 -4.73 5.53 -7.45
N ASN A 51 -5.55 6.55 -7.21
CA ASN A 51 -6.17 7.34 -8.25
C ASN A 51 -5.14 8.07 -9.12
N MET A 52 -4.03 8.54 -8.54
CA MET A 52 -2.92 9.14 -9.27
C MET A 52 -2.22 8.10 -10.18
N ALA A 53 -1.92 6.91 -9.65
CA ALA A 53 -1.33 5.82 -10.43
C ALA A 53 -2.26 5.37 -11.57
N PHE A 54 -3.56 5.31 -11.33
CA PHE A 54 -4.55 4.99 -12.36
C PHE A 54 -4.77 6.14 -13.35
N SER A 55 -4.64 7.41 -12.95
CA SER A 55 -4.74 8.55 -13.89
C SER A 55 -3.56 8.62 -14.85
N ILE A 56 -2.42 8.01 -14.49
CA ILE A 56 -1.28 7.85 -15.38
C ILE A 56 -1.54 6.72 -16.39
N SER A 57 -2.42 5.76 -16.10
CA SER A 57 -2.78 4.66 -17.01
C SER A 57 -4.13 4.92 -17.69
N SER A 58 -4.13 5.19 -18.98
CA SER A 58 -5.33 5.26 -19.80
C SER A 58 -6.07 3.91 -19.86
N PRO A 59 -7.38 3.88 -20.19
CA PRO A 59 -8.19 2.66 -20.25
C PRO A 59 -7.68 1.59 -21.24
N ASP A 60 -6.83 1.98 -22.19
CA ASP A 60 -6.17 1.16 -23.19
C ASP A 60 -4.73 0.73 -22.80
N GLY A 61 -4.30 1.03 -21.56
CA GLY A 61 -2.97 0.71 -21.04
C GLY A 61 -1.87 1.68 -21.45
N SER A 62 -2.21 2.78 -22.13
CA SER A 62 -1.23 3.83 -22.47
C SER A 62 -0.90 4.70 -21.26
N LEU A 63 0.37 5.13 -21.14
CA LEU A 63 0.79 6.06 -20.09
C LEU A 63 0.46 7.49 -20.52
N ASN A 64 -0.50 8.13 -19.86
CA ASN A 64 -0.88 9.50 -20.13
C ASN A 64 0.05 10.44 -19.34
N PHE A 65 1.22 10.69 -19.92
CA PHE A 65 2.15 11.67 -19.35
C PHE A 65 1.65 13.10 -19.64
N PRO A 66 1.69 14.02 -18.66
CA PRO A 66 1.38 15.42 -18.90
C PRO A 66 2.60 16.06 -19.58
N PHE A 67 2.63 16.02 -20.91
CA PHE A 67 3.50 16.85 -21.74
C PHE A 67 2.63 17.64 -22.71
#